data_AF-A0A930MCW5-F1
#
_entry.id   AF-A0A930MCW5-F1
#
_cell.length_a   1.000
_cell.length_b   1.000
_cell.length_c   1.000
_cell.angle_alpha   90.00
_cell.angle_beta   90.00
_cell.angle_gamma   90.00
#
_symmetry.space_group_name_H-M   'P 1'
#
loop_
_entity.id
_entity.type
_entity.pdbx_description
1 polymer ?
#
loop_
_entity_poly.entity_id
_entity_poly.type
_entity_poly.pdbx_seq_one_letter_code
_entity_poly.pdbx_strand_id
1 'polypeptide(L)'
;MSGKKLFAGCCIAGAAILLAGACSQQPDGRNAVLVEEIYVVKSGDTLWDIAETYVRKNTGTRRYILEYKSGIEENNPWLLDRHGMIYPGDRLTLTYWVKGDDAE
;
A
#
# COMPACT_ATOMS: atom_id res chain seq x y z
N MET A 1 9.30 38.59 3.54
CA MET A 1 8.30 37.73 2.86
C MET A 1 8.96 36.40 2.52
N SER A 2 8.79 35.38 3.37
CA SER A 2 9.37 34.05 3.17
C SER A 2 8.42 33.23 2.30
N GLY A 3 8.88 32.87 1.10
CA GLY A 3 8.08 32.22 0.06
C GLY A 3 7.70 30.79 0.43
N LYS A 4 6.44 30.58 0.77
CA LYS A 4 5.78 29.26 0.78
C LYS A 4 5.76 28.71 -0.66
N LYS A 5 6.54 27.67 -0.94
CA LYS A 5 6.35 26.85 -2.13
C LYS A 5 5.34 25.75 -1.80
N LEU A 6 4.12 25.99 -2.26
CA LEU A 6 3.01 25.06 -2.34
C LEU A 6 3.38 23.96 -3.35
N PHE A 7 3.61 22.72 -2.89
CA PHE A 7 3.49 21.55 -3.77
C PHE A 7 2.02 21.13 -3.78
N ALA A 8 1.27 21.81 -4.64
CA ALA A 8 -0.10 21.47 -4.97
C ALA A 8 -0.13 20.18 -5.79
N GLY A 9 -0.91 19.21 -5.32
CA GLY A 9 -1.71 18.31 -6.15
C GLY A 9 -0.95 17.34 -7.05
N CYS A 10 -0.60 16.17 -6.50
CA CYS A 10 -0.58 14.96 -7.32
C CYS A 10 -1.92 14.24 -7.09
N CYS A 11 -2.82 14.36 -8.05
CA CYS A 11 -4.12 13.71 -8.05
C CYS A 11 -3.94 12.19 -7.84
N ILE A 12 -4.35 11.69 -6.68
CA ILE A 12 -4.50 10.26 -6.40
C ILE A 12 -5.78 9.78 -7.11
N ALA A 13 -5.78 9.84 -8.44
CA ALA A 13 -6.77 9.13 -9.24
C ALA A 13 -6.22 7.72 -9.50
N GLY A 14 -7.01 6.69 -9.17
CA GLY A 14 -6.78 5.30 -9.60
C GLY A 14 -6.39 4.31 -8.50
N ALA A 15 -7.10 4.30 -7.37
CA ALA A 15 -7.05 3.16 -6.46
C ALA A 15 -8.45 2.59 -6.25
N ALA A 16 -8.59 1.28 -6.41
CA ALA A 16 -9.81 0.54 -6.12
C ALA A 16 -9.55 -0.32 -4.87
N ILE A 17 -10.28 -0.03 -3.79
CA ILE A 17 -10.15 -0.73 -2.51
C ILE A 17 -11.13 -1.90 -2.51
N LEU A 18 -10.63 -3.11 -2.33
CA LEU A 18 -11.39 -4.33 -2.11
C LEU A 18 -11.19 -4.78 -0.65
N LEU A 19 -12.27 -4.83 0.12
CA LEU A 19 -12.23 -5.36 1.49
C LEU A 19 -12.19 -6.89 1.42
N ALA A 20 -11.00 -7.48 1.44
CA ALA A 20 -10.82 -8.92 1.56
C ALA A 20 -11.05 -9.32 3.03
N GLY A 21 -12.29 -9.67 3.38
CA GLY A 21 -12.78 -9.87 4.75
C GLY A 21 -12.17 -11.01 5.56
N ALA A 22 -10.85 -10.98 5.80
CA ALA A 22 -10.19 -11.77 6.84
C ALA A 22 -10.00 -10.87 8.06
N CYS A 23 -10.82 -11.07 9.11
CA CYS A 23 -10.56 -10.52 10.42
C CYS A 23 -9.52 -11.40 11.13
N SER A 24 -8.38 -10.83 11.50
CA SER A 24 -7.42 -11.50 12.39
C SER A 24 -7.46 -10.86 13.77
N GLN A 25 -7.64 -11.70 14.79
CA GLN A 25 -7.54 -11.26 16.18
C GLN A 25 -6.05 -11.17 16.53
N GLN A 26 -5.56 -9.95 16.75
CA GLN A 26 -4.16 -9.72 17.06
C GLN A 26 -3.86 -10.15 18.52
N PRO A 27 -2.59 -10.47 18.86
CA PRO A 27 -2.21 -10.92 20.20
C PRO A 27 -2.56 -9.93 21.32
N ASP A 28 -2.75 -8.65 20.99
CA ASP A 28 -3.15 -7.58 21.90
C ASP A 28 -4.68 -7.35 21.96
N GLY A 29 -5.47 -8.27 21.41
CA GLY A 29 -6.93 -8.25 21.45
C GLY A 29 -7.58 -7.31 20.44
N ARG A 30 -6.82 -6.66 19.56
CA ARG A 30 -7.39 -5.82 18.49
C ARG A 30 -7.90 -6.66 17.34
N ASN A 31 -9.06 -6.30 16.81
CA ASN A 31 -9.51 -6.81 15.52
C ASN A 31 -8.77 -6.05 14.42
N ALA A 32 -8.15 -6.76 13.49
CA ALA A 32 -7.54 -6.19 12.29
C ALA A 32 -8.22 -6.77 11.05
N VAL A 33 -8.54 -5.91 10.09
CA VAL A 33 -9.15 -6.27 8.81
C VAL A 33 -8.08 -6.17 7.72
N LEU A 34 -7.94 -7.22 6.92
CA LEU A 34 -7.08 -7.19 5.74
C LEU A 34 -7.75 -6.36 4.64
N VAL A 35 -7.04 -5.36 4.15
CA VAL A 35 -7.46 -4.58 2.99
C VAL A 35 -6.57 -4.98 1.81
N GLU A 36 -7.21 -5.22 0.66
CA GLU A 36 -6.54 -5.39 -0.62
C GLU A 36 -6.88 -4.18 -1.50
N GLU A 37 -5.87 -3.52 -2.06
CA GLU A 37 -6.05 -2.33 -2.88
C GLU A 37 -5.27 -2.49 -4.18
N ILE A 38 -5.93 -2.22 -5.31
CA ILE A 38 -5.24 -2.19 -6.60
C ILE A 38 -4.72 -0.78 -6.84
N TYR A 39 -3.40 -0.67 -6.95
CA TYR A 39 -2.73 0.56 -7.35
C TYR A 39 -2.29 0.49 -8.80
N VAL A 40 -2.65 1.51 -9.59
CA VAL A 40 -2.17 1.66 -10.97
C VAL A 40 -0.91 2.54 -10.96
N VAL A 41 0.21 1.96 -11.38
CA VAL A 41 1.51 2.62 -11.40
C VAL A 41 1.48 3.84 -12.33
N LYS A 42 2.09 4.93 -11.88
CA LYS A 42 2.17 6.21 -12.60
C LYS A 42 3.59 6.51 -13.06
N SER A 43 3.72 7.44 -14.00
CA SER A 43 5.03 7.92 -14.43
C SER A 43 5.78 8.57 -13.26
N GLY A 44 7.00 8.09 -13.02
CA GLY A 44 7.85 8.56 -11.92
C GLY A 44 7.69 7.79 -10.61
N ASP A 45 6.73 6.87 -10.50
CA ASP A 45 6.60 6.02 -9.33
C ASP A 45 7.78 5.03 -9.24
N THR A 46 8.24 4.79 -8.01
CA THR A 46 9.12 3.66 -7.70
C THR A 46 8.40 2.68 -6.78
N LEU A 47 8.79 1.40 -6.84
CA LEU A 47 8.26 0.38 -5.94
C LEU A 47 8.50 0.76 -4.46
N TRP A 48 9.60 1.46 -4.18
CA TRP A 48 9.94 1.97 -2.85
C TRP A 48 8.97 3.06 -2.39
N ASP A 49 8.71 4.09 -3.20
CA ASP A 49 7.83 5.19 -2.82
C ASP A 49 6.38 4.71 -2.60
N ILE A 50 5.94 3.75 -3.41
CA ILE A 50 4.65 3.07 -3.24
C ILE A 50 4.65 2.31 -1.91
N ALA A 51 5.69 1.53 -1.61
CA ALA A 51 5.80 0.81 -0.35
C ALA A 51 5.78 1.76 0.86
N GLU A 52 6.54 2.86 0.84
CA GLU A 52 6.53 3.88 1.90
C GLU A 52 5.16 4.52 2.07
N THR A 53 4.44 4.72 0.97
CA THR A 53 3.10 5.30 1.02
C THR A 53 2.09 4.36 1.66
N TYR A 54 2.11 3.09 1.27
CA TYR A 54 1.09 2.13 1.66
C TYR A 54 1.38 1.43 2.99
N VAL A 55 2.65 1.29 3.41
CA VAL A 55 2.96 0.77 4.75
C VAL A 55 2.36 1.66 5.84
N ARG A 56 2.22 2.97 5.59
CA ARG A 56 1.57 3.91 6.52
C ARG A 56 0.07 3.66 6.69
N LYS A 57 -0.58 2.99 5.74
CA LYS A 57 -1.99 2.57 5.85
C LYS A 57 -2.16 1.33 6.75
N ASN A 58 -1.06 0.65 7.13
CA ASN A 58 -1.10 -0.53 7.98
C ASN A 58 -1.25 -0.14 9.46
N THR A 59 -2.47 0.13 9.91
CA THR A 59 -2.79 0.50 11.30
C THR A 59 -3.09 -0.70 12.21
N GLY A 60 -3.43 -1.84 11.63
CA GLY A 60 -3.86 -3.06 12.34
C GLY A 60 -2.72 -3.89 12.92
N THR A 61 -1.52 -3.84 12.32
CA THR A 61 -0.34 -4.59 12.77
C THR A 61 0.91 -3.71 12.74
N ARG A 62 2.03 -4.22 13.29
CA ARG A 62 3.35 -3.62 13.05
C ARG A 62 4.01 -4.35 11.90
N ARG A 63 4.41 -3.61 10.86
CA ARG A 63 5.09 -4.16 9.69
C ARG A 63 6.24 -3.26 9.30
N TYR A 64 7.44 -3.82 9.18
CA TYR A 64 8.61 -3.05 8.77
C TYR A 64 8.57 -2.78 7.25
N ILE A 65 9.19 -1.68 6.79
CA ILE A 65 9.12 -1.27 5.37
C ILE A 65 9.64 -2.36 4.42
N LEU A 66 10.69 -3.10 4.79
CA LEU A 66 11.22 -4.19 3.96
C LEU A 66 10.27 -5.40 3.91
N GLU A 67 9.59 -5.71 5.01
CA GLU A 67 8.56 -6.76 5.04
C GLU A 67 7.34 -6.35 4.21
N TYR A 68 7.03 -5.05 4.19
CA TYR A 68 5.97 -4.51 3.34
C TYR A 68 6.33 -4.66 1.87
N LYS A 69 7.54 -4.26 1.47
CA LYS A 69 8.04 -4.42 0.10
C LYS A 69 8.05 -5.90 -0.33
N SER A 70 8.52 -6.81 0.52
CA SER A 70 8.45 -8.26 0.25
C SER A 70 7.01 -8.72 0.00
N GLY A 71 6.05 -8.21 0.79
CA GLY A 71 4.63 -8.49 0.57
C GLY A 71 4.10 -8.01 -0.77
N ILE A 72 4.57 -6.86 -1.27
CA ILE A 72 4.19 -6.40 -2.62
C ILE A 72 4.71 -7.38 -3.67
N GLU A 73 5.93 -7.88 -3.53
CA GLU A 73 6.54 -8.87 -4.44
C GLU A 73 5.80 -10.22 -4.37
N GLU A 74 5.41 -10.67 -3.18
CA GLU A 74 4.61 -11.89 -2.97
C GLU A 74 3.23 -11.80 -3.61
N ASN A 75 2.55 -10.67 -3.46
CA ASN A 75 1.22 -10.44 -4.06
C ASN A 75 1.27 -10.26 -5.58
N ASN A 76 2.45 -9.91 -6.13
CA ASN A 76 2.66 -9.60 -7.54
C ASN A 76 3.85 -10.40 -8.06
N PRO A 77 3.73 -11.74 -8.19
CA PRO A 77 4.86 -12.62 -8.49
C PRO A 77 5.55 -12.30 -9.83
N TRP A 78 4.85 -11.64 -10.76
CA TRP A 78 5.41 -11.13 -12.01
C TRP A 78 6.54 -10.10 -11.82
N LEU A 79 6.64 -9.49 -10.64
CA LEU A 79 7.77 -8.62 -10.29
C LEU A 79 9.09 -9.39 -10.24
N LEU A 80 9.07 -10.69 -9.95
CA LEU A 80 10.28 -11.51 -9.91
C LEU A 80 10.95 -11.57 -11.29
N ASP A 81 10.16 -11.86 -12.33
CA ASP A 81 10.62 -11.91 -13.72
C ASP A 81 11.11 -10.55 -14.22
N ARG A 82 10.61 -9.46 -13.62
CA ARG A 82 11.02 -8.09 -13.93
C ARG A 82 12.07 -7.52 -12.98
N HIS A 83 12.62 -8.32 -12.07
CA HIS A 83 13.56 -7.87 -11.04
C HIS A 83 13.08 -6.62 -10.26
N GLY A 84 11.78 -6.56 -9.97
CA GLY A 84 11.16 -5.44 -9.25
C GLY A 84 10.90 -4.19 -10.09
N MET A 85 11.13 -4.23 -11.41
CA MET A 85 10.84 -3.11 -12.30
C MET A 85 9.34 -2.96 -12.54
N ILE A 86 8.86 -1.71 -12.42
CA ILE A 86 7.48 -1.32 -12.66
C ILE A 86 7.41 -0.24 -13.74
N TYR A 87 6.31 -0.22 -14.48
CA TYR A 87 6.05 0.73 -15.56
C TYR A 87 4.67 1.37 -15.41
N PRO A 88 4.46 2.60 -15.89
CA PRO A 88 3.15 3.24 -15.86
C PRO A 88 2.07 2.36 -16.50
N GLY A 89 0.94 2.21 -15.80
CA GLY A 89 -0.17 1.34 -16.20
C GLY A 89 -0.09 -0.09 -15.62
N ASP A 90 1.05 -0.51 -15.06
CA ASP A 90 1.11 -1.76 -14.29
C ASP A 90 0.14 -1.69 -13.10
N ARG A 91 -0.47 -2.83 -12.76
CA ARG A 91 -1.40 -2.95 -11.64
C ARG A 91 -0.72 -3.72 -10.52
N LEU A 92 -0.53 -3.08 -9.37
CA LEU A 92 -0.01 -3.71 -8.17
C LEU A 92 -1.15 -4.04 -7.22
N THR A 93 -1.21 -5.30 -6.80
CA THR A 93 -2.05 -5.73 -5.67
C THR A 93 -1.30 -5.43 -4.37
N LEU A 94 -1.82 -4.50 -3.58
CA LEU A 94 -1.23 -4.07 -2.31
C LEU A 94 -2.13 -4.54 -1.17
N THR A 95 -1.53 -4.99 -0.08
CA THR A 95 -2.28 -5.46 1.10
C THR A 95 -1.79 -4.78 2.36
N TYR A 96 -2.70 -4.36 3.23
CA TYR A 96 -2.38 -3.81 4.54
C TYR A 96 -3.49 -4.10 5.53
N TRP A 97 -3.15 -4.18 6.81
CA TRP A 97 -4.10 -4.40 7.89
C TRP A 97 -4.56 -3.07 8.46
N VAL A 98 -5.86 -2.87 8.57
CA VAL A 98 -6.45 -1.73 9.29
C VAL A 98 -7.06 -2.23 10.60
N LYS A 99 -7.13 -1.39 11.63
CA LYS A 99 -7.90 -1.74 12.84
C LYS A 99 -9.38 -1.84 12.46
N GLY A 100 -10.10 -2.76 13.09
CA GLY A 100 -11.53 -2.97 12.82
C GLY A 100 -12.37 -1.70 13.02
N ASP A 101 -12.00 -0.85 13.98
CA ASP A 101 -12.70 0.41 14.25
C ASP A 101 -12.37 1.52 13.23
N ASP A 102 -11.29 1.37 12.44
CA ASP A 102 -10.89 2.31 11.38
C ASP A 102 -11.52 1.93 10.01
N ALA A 103 -12.24 0.80 9.94
CA ALA A 103 -12.77 0.22 8.71
C ALA A 103 -14.23 0.63 8.40
N GLU A 104 -14.81 1.54 9.19
CA GLU A 104 -16.20 2.03 9.08
C GLU A 104 -16.33 3.35 8.30
#